data_AF-A0A924AHE9-F1
#
_entry.id   AF-A0A924AHE9-F1
#
_cell.length_a   1.000
_cell.length_b   1.000
_cell.length_c   1.000
_cell.angle_alpha   90.00
_cell.angle_beta   90.00
_cell.angle_gamma   90.00
#
_symmetry.space_group_name_H-M   'P 1'
#
loop_
_entity.id
_entity.type
_entity.pdbx_description
1 polymer ?
#
loop_
_entity_poly.entity_id
_entity_poly.type
_entity_poly.pdbx_seq_one_letter_code
_entity_poly.pdbx_strand_id
1 'polypeptide(L)'
;MELRNLKEITRTDSPALTSIIDYWKDYDVHTVILSFAELKRRNYSINEKLIKRINDFCSSNNNLDIEAITSSVLQSMGYNNYEECYEKEIGFVKKSEKEQTGKIEIGYSQNDEVKNKNSSAKTALYILGGIVLIGGIGQFYGISELKKLQNSFLGDFVEQTISQKIQFGSLLSISGCILIVIGYFIKPNS
;
A
#
# COMPACT_ATOMS: atom_id res chain seq x y z
N MET A 1 15.00 -13.54 -14.75
CA MET A 1 15.25 -12.75 -13.54
C MET A 1 14.39 -11.51 -13.65
N GLU A 2 13.36 -11.40 -12.80
CA GLU A 2 12.48 -10.23 -12.80
C GLU A 2 13.17 -9.05 -12.11
N LEU A 3 13.09 -7.87 -12.72
CA LEU A 3 13.64 -6.61 -12.22
C LEU A 3 12.48 -5.70 -11.82
N ARG A 4 12.46 -5.24 -10.56
CA ARG A 4 11.53 -4.22 -10.09
C ARG A 4 12.29 -2.96 -9.69
N ASN A 5 11.82 -1.82 -10.19
CA ASN A 5 12.40 -0.54 -9.81
C ASN A 5 11.92 -0.12 -8.39
N LEU A 6 12.64 0.80 -7.76
CA LEU A 6 12.33 1.28 -6.40
C LEU A 6 10.90 1.86 -6.28
N LYS A 7 10.38 2.48 -7.34
CA LYS A 7 9.01 3.03 -7.39
C LYS A 7 7.94 1.93 -7.33
N GLU A 8 8.19 0.79 -7.94
CA GLU A 8 7.34 -0.39 -7.85
C GLU A 8 7.43 -1.03 -6.47
N ILE A 9 8.64 -1.18 -5.92
CA ILE A 9 8.87 -1.74 -4.57
C ILE A 9 8.11 -0.94 -3.50
N THR A 10 8.23 0.38 -3.54
CA THR A 10 7.57 1.27 -2.56
C THR A 10 6.05 1.29 -2.66
N ARG A 11 5.49 0.95 -3.82
CA ARG A 11 4.03 0.82 -4.04
C ARG A 11 3.51 -0.60 -3.80
N THR A 12 4.40 -1.59 -3.78
CA THR A 12 4.06 -2.99 -3.54
C THR A 12 3.66 -3.17 -2.08
N ASP A 13 2.61 -3.93 -1.81
CA ASP A 13 2.13 -4.19 -0.45
C ASP A 13 3.03 -5.18 0.28
N SER A 14 2.98 -5.18 1.62
CA SER A 14 3.89 -6.00 2.41
C SER A 14 3.79 -7.51 2.10
N PRO A 15 2.62 -8.11 1.86
CA PRO A 15 2.52 -9.51 1.43
C PRO A 15 3.22 -9.81 0.10
N ALA A 16 3.10 -8.95 -0.90
CA ALA A 16 3.83 -9.15 -2.16
C ALA A 16 5.34 -8.94 -1.98
N LEU A 17 5.77 -7.99 -1.14
CA LEU A 17 7.19 -7.85 -0.79
C LEU A 17 7.73 -9.10 -0.08
N THR A 18 6.96 -9.71 0.83
CA THR A 18 7.36 -10.99 1.42
C THR A 18 7.43 -12.11 0.40
N SER A 19 6.57 -12.09 -0.62
CA SER A 19 6.58 -13.06 -1.70
C SER A 19 7.84 -12.94 -2.56
N ILE A 20 8.32 -11.73 -2.83
CA ILE A 20 9.59 -11.49 -3.54
C ILE A 20 10.75 -12.16 -2.80
N ILE A 21 10.79 -12.05 -1.47
CA ILE A 21 11.83 -12.70 -0.65
C ILE A 21 11.63 -14.22 -0.59
N ASP A 22 10.40 -14.71 -0.49
CA ASP A 22 10.08 -16.15 -0.50
C ASP A 22 10.53 -16.82 -1.81
N TYR A 23 10.44 -16.10 -2.92
CA TYR A 23 10.80 -16.55 -4.27
C TYR A 23 12.06 -15.85 -4.80
N TRP A 24 13.01 -15.50 -3.91
CA TRP A 24 14.18 -14.66 -4.25
C TRP A 24 15.00 -15.13 -5.45
N LYS A 25 14.99 -16.43 -5.78
CA LYS A 25 15.71 -17.00 -6.92
C LYS A 25 15.18 -16.52 -8.28
N ASP A 26 13.93 -16.07 -8.31
CA ASP A 26 13.28 -15.60 -9.54
C ASP A 26 13.53 -14.11 -9.80
N TYR A 27 14.04 -13.39 -8.79
CA TYR A 27 14.25 -11.95 -8.78
C TYR A 27 15.73 -11.60 -8.74
N ASP A 28 16.07 -10.38 -9.18
CA ASP A 28 17.43 -9.89 -9.05
C ASP A 28 17.79 -9.49 -7.61
N VAL A 29 19.10 -9.47 -7.33
CA VAL A 29 19.65 -9.14 -6.00
C VAL A 29 19.15 -7.77 -5.51
N HIS A 30 19.07 -6.75 -6.37
CA HIS A 30 18.61 -5.43 -5.96
C HIS A 30 17.14 -5.48 -5.58
N THR A 31 16.29 -6.14 -6.38
CA THR A 31 14.86 -6.28 -6.07
C THR A 31 14.61 -6.95 -4.72
N VAL A 32 15.35 -8.02 -4.41
CA VAL A 32 15.22 -8.73 -3.12
C VAL A 32 15.67 -7.84 -1.97
N ILE A 33 16.81 -7.16 -2.11
CA ILE A 33 17.36 -6.27 -1.09
C ILE A 33 16.46 -5.05 -0.83
N LEU A 34 15.98 -4.40 -1.89
CA LEU A 34 15.07 -3.25 -1.76
C LEU A 34 13.73 -3.67 -1.15
N SER A 35 13.24 -4.88 -1.47
CA SER A 35 12.02 -5.42 -0.83
C SER A 35 12.20 -5.63 0.67
N PHE A 36 13.34 -6.19 1.08
CA PHE A 36 13.67 -6.34 2.50
C PHE A 36 13.80 -4.99 3.21
N ALA A 37 14.53 -4.04 2.62
CA ALA A 37 14.72 -2.72 3.18
C ALA A 37 13.39 -1.95 3.33
N GLU A 38 12.49 -2.08 2.35
CA GLU A 38 11.15 -1.49 2.41
C GLU A 38 10.28 -2.12 3.52
N LEU A 39 10.32 -3.44 3.69
CA LEU A 39 9.62 -4.11 4.80
C LEU A 39 10.14 -3.63 6.16
N LYS A 40 11.46 -3.49 6.30
CA LYS A 40 12.10 -2.96 7.51
C LYS A 40 11.69 -1.51 7.78
N ARG A 41 11.68 -0.64 6.76
CA ARG A 41 11.22 0.75 6.85
C ARG A 41 9.76 0.84 7.33
N ARG A 42 8.90 -0.10 6.89
CA ARG A 42 7.50 -0.20 7.31
C ARG A 42 7.31 -0.81 8.71
N ASN A 43 8.39 -1.17 9.40
CA ASN A 43 8.35 -1.89 10.67
C ASN A 43 7.52 -3.18 10.59
N TYR A 44 7.60 -3.89 9.46
CA TYR A 44 6.88 -5.15 9.25
C TYR A 44 7.49 -6.27 10.08
N SER A 45 6.66 -7.07 10.77
CA SER A 45 7.11 -8.19 11.59
C SER A 45 7.58 -9.35 10.70
N ILE A 46 8.89 -9.64 10.74
CA ILE A 46 9.52 -10.71 9.98
C ILE A 46 9.41 -12.01 10.78
N ASN A 47 8.64 -12.98 10.27
CA ASN A 47 8.49 -14.29 10.89
C ASN A 47 9.70 -15.22 10.62
N GLU A 48 9.79 -16.32 11.36
CA GLU A 48 10.90 -17.28 11.26
C GLU A 48 11.08 -17.86 9.85
N LYS A 49 9.99 -18.10 9.12
CA LYS A 49 10.05 -18.59 7.74
C LYS A 49 10.79 -17.58 6.85
N LEU A 50 10.43 -16.31 6.96
CA LEU A 50 11.03 -15.25 6.16
C LEU A 50 12.49 -15.00 6.56
N ILE A 51 12.82 -15.07 7.86
CA ILE A 51 14.21 -15.05 8.35
C ILE A 51 15.03 -16.16 7.69
N LYS A 52 14.50 -17.39 7.65
CA LYS A 52 15.19 -18.50 6.98
C LYS A 52 15.44 -18.21 5.51
N ARG A 53 14.48 -17.63 4.79
CA ARG A 53 14.65 -17.27 3.37
C ARG A 53 15.70 -16.18 3.16
N ILE A 54 15.74 -15.19 4.03
CA ILE A 54 16.77 -14.15 4.02
C ILE A 54 18.15 -14.78 4.23
N ASN A 55 18.28 -15.69 5.20
CA ASN A 55 19.54 -16.39 5.45
C ASN A 55 19.97 -17.29 4.28
N ASP A 56 19.03 -17.98 3.62
CA ASP A 56 19.29 -18.77 2.41
C ASP A 56 19.80 -17.87 1.27
N PHE A 57 19.18 -16.69 1.10
CA PHE A 57 19.59 -15.68 0.15
C PHE A 57 20.99 -15.13 0.45
N CYS A 58 21.27 -14.76 1.69
CA CYS A 58 22.58 -14.28 2.14
C CYS A 58 23.67 -15.33 1.92
N SER A 59 23.38 -16.59 2.24
CA SER A 59 24.30 -17.70 2.03
C SER A 59 24.68 -17.87 0.56
N SER A 60 23.74 -17.57 -0.33
CA SER A 60 23.94 -17.64 -1.79
C SER A 60 24.68 -16.40 -2.35
N ASN A 61 24.76 -15.31 -1.58
CA ASN A 61 25.33 -14.02 -1.98
C ASN A 61 26.50 -13.63 -1.07
N ASN A 62 27.58 -14.42 -1.10
CA ASN A 62 28.84 -14.19 -0.38
C ASN A 62 28.80 -14.40 1.14
N ASN A 63 27.78 -15.07 1.71
CA ASN A 63 27.64 -15.35 3.14
C ASN A 63 27.71 -14.10 4.05
N LEU A 64 27.39 -12.92 3.50
CA LEU A 64 27.35 -11.68 4.25
C LEU A 64 25.99 -11.52 4.94
N ASP A 65 25.96 -10.83 6.07
CA ASP A 65 24.71 -10.46 6.73
C ASP A 65 23.84 -9.57 5.81
N ILE A 66 22.51 -9.66 5.95
CA ILE A 66 21.57 -8.95 5.07
C ILE A 66 21.76 -7.44 5.14
N GLU A 67 22.16 -6.89 6.29
CA GLU A 67 22.41 -5.45 6.45
C GLU A 67 23.70 -5.03 5.71
N ALA A 68 24.72 -5.90 5.70
CA ALA A 68 25.96 -5.64 4.97
C ALA A 68 25.73 -5.66 3.46
N ILE A 69 24.95 -6.64 2.96
CA ILE A 69 24.56 -6.71 1.54
C ILE A 69 23.70 -5.49 1.17
N THR A 70 22.74 -5.13 2.03
CA THR A 70 21.88 -3.95 1.82
C THR A 70 22.71 -2.67 1.72
N SER A 71 23.67 -2.48 2.62
CA SER A 71 24.56 -1.31 2.60
C SER A 71 25.41 -1.27 1.32
N SER A 72 25.95 -2.41 0.89
CA SER A 72 26.74 -2.51 -0.34
C SER A 72 25.92 -2.17 -1.59
N VAL A 73 24.68 -2.67 -1.66
CA VAL A 73 23.76 -2.39 -2.77
C VAL A 73 23.34 -0.92 -2.79
N LEU A 74 23.06 -0.31 -1.64
CA LEU A 74 22.70 1.10 -1.59
C LEU A 74 23.88 2.01 -1.98
N GLN A 75 25.10 1.67 -1.54
CA GLN A 75 26.30 2.40 -1.92
C GLN A 75 26.61 2.27 -3.42
N SER A 76 26.41 1.10 -4.02
CA SER A 76 26.60 0.93 -5.47
C SER A 76 25.58 1.76 -6.28
N MET A 77 24.40 2.01 -5.70
CA MET A 77 23.39 2.91 -6.25
C MET A 77 23.65 4.40 -5.92
N GLY A 78 24.66 4.73 -5.11
CA GLY A 78 25.01 6.10 -4.74
C GLY A 78 24.30 6.67 -3.51
N TYR A 79 23.72 5.81 -2.65
CA TYR A 79 23.03 6.21 -1.42
C TYR A 79 23.72 5.65 -0.17
N ASN A 80 23.67 6.39 0.95
CA ASN A 80 24.29 5.95 2.21
C ASN A 80 23.36 5.05 3.03
N ASN A 81 22.05 5.18 2.84
CA ASN A 81 21.04 4.36 3.51
C ASN A 81 19.72 4.33 2.71
N TYR A 82 18.79 3.46 3.11
CA TYR A 82 17.53 3.27 2.38
C TYR A 82 16.58 4.46 2.50
N GLU A 83 16.61 5.19 3.62
CA GLU A 83 15.76 6.38 3.79
C GLU A 83 16.19 7.50 2.82
N GLU A 84 17.50 7.72 2.66
CA GLU A 84 18.06 8.64 1.66
C GLU A 84 17.65 8.25 0.23
N CYS A 85 17.71 6.95 -0.07
CA CYS A 85 17.27 6.39 -1.34
C CYS A 85 15.76 6.67 -1.59
N TYR A 86 14.92 6.40 -0.59
CA TYR A 86 13.49 6.65 -0.65
C TYR A 86 13.15 8.15 -0.80
N GLU A 87 13.80 9.02 -0.03
CA GLU A 87 13.56 10.47 -0.07
C GLU A 87 13.95 11.09 -1.41
N LYS A 88 15.13 10.72 -1.95
CA LYS A 88 15.61 11.27 -3.23
C LYS A 88 14.78 10.79 -4.42
N GLU A 89 14.41 9.52 -4.45
CA GLU A 89 13.70 8.94 -5.60
C GLU A 89 12.18 9.09 -5.53
N ILE A 90 11.59 9.09 -4.33
CA ILE A 90 10.13 9.12 -4.14
C ILE A 90 9.65 10.46 -3.54
N GLY A 91 10.44 11.06 -2.64
CA GLY A 91 10.14 12.36 -2.06
C GLY A 91 10.14 13.49 -3.09
N PHE A 92 11.01 13.44 -4.10
CA PHE A 92 11.07 14.41 -5.20
C PHE A 92 9.90 14.24 -6.20
N VAL A 93 9.41 13.01 -6.40
CA VAL A 93 8.24 12.73 -7.27
C VAL A 93 6.96 13.30 -6.67
N LYS A 94 6.75 13.24 -5.35
CA LYS A 94 5.59 13.87 -4.68
C LYS A 94 5.63 15.40 -4.72
N LYS A 95 6.81 16.01 -4.82
CA LYS A 95 6.98 17.47 -4.90
C LYS A 95 6.79 17.99 -6.32
N SER A 96 7.31 17.26 -7.32
CA SER A 96 7.16 17.58 -8.75
C SER A 96 5.77 17.25 -9.33
N GLU A 97 5.09 16.20 -8.86
CA GLU A 97 3.68 15.92 -9.24
C GLU A 97 2.72 17.00 -8.70
N LYS A 98 3.05 17.62 -7.55
CA LYS A 98 2.33 18.79 -7.01
C LYS A 98 2.64 20.08 -7.78
N GLU A 99 3.83 20.23 -8.36
CA GLU A 99 4.19 21.39 -9.20
C GLU A 99 3.68 21.27 -10.64
N GLN A 100 3.62 20.07 -11.23
CA GLN A 100 3.10 19.87 -12.60
C GLN A 100 1.57 19.88 -12.69
N THR A 101 0.86 19.57 -11.59
CA THR A 101 -0.60 19.79 -11.50
C THR A 101 -0.95 21.25 -11.15
N GLY A 102 0.05 22.11 -10.93
CA GLY A 102 -0.11 23.55 -10.65
C GLY A 102 -0.19 24.46 -11.88
N LYS A 103 -0.15 23.92 -13.11
CA LYS A 103 -0.32 24.67 -14.36
C LYS A 103 -1.66 24.38 -15.06
N ILE A 104 -2.74 24.45 -14.30
CA ILE A 104 -4.01 24.96 -14.84
C ILE A 104 -4.30 26.22 -14.01
N GLU A 105 -3.75 27.35 -14.47
CA GLU A 105 -4.11 28.66 -13.95
C GLU A 105 -5.59 28.93 -14.26
N ILE A 106 -6.44 28.81 -13.25
CA ILE A 106 -7.49 29.80 -13.06
C ILE A 106 -7.16 30.43 -11.71
N GLY A 107 -6.53 31.59 -11.79
CA GLY A 107 -5.79 32.20 -10.70
C GLY A 107 -6.63 32.51 -9.47
N TYR A 108 -6.02 32.38 -8.30
CA TYR A 108 -6.25 33.26 -7.17
C TYR A 108 -4.94 33.49 -6.43
N SER A 109 -4.66 34.77 -6.23
CA SER A 109 -3.49 35.31 -5.54
C SER A 109 -3.48 34.91 -4.06
N GLN A 110 -2.25 34.87 -3.52
CA GLN A 110 -1.81 34.90 -2.12
C GLN A 110 -2.83 35.10 -1.00
N ASN A 111 -2.59 34.33 0.07
CA ASN A 111 -2.87 34.60 1.49
C ASN A 111 -4.33 34.76 1.92
N ASP A 112 -4.79 33.77 2.70
CA ASP A 112 -5.48 34.00 3.98
C ASP A 112 -5.50 32.67 4.75
N GLU A 113 -4.49 32.49 5.60
CA GLU A 113 -4.66 31.65 6.79
C GLU A 113 -5.85 32.22 7.59
N VAL A 114 -6.78 31.33 7.98
CA VAL A 114 -7.79 31.44 9.07
C VAL A 114 -9.21 30.96 8.67
N LYS A 115 -9.59 30.83 7.40
CA LYS A 115 -11.00 30.44 7.05
C LYS A 115 -11.30 28.97 6.75
N ASN A 116 -10.33 28.04 6.82
CA ASN A 116 -10.48 26.73 6.16
C ASN A 116 -10.39 25.48 7.06
N LYS A 117 -10.93 25.50 8.29
CA LYS A 117 -11.00 24.27 9.12
C LYS A 117 -12.23 23.41 8.82
N ASN A 118 -13.38 24.02 8.48
CA ASN A 118 -14.64 23.29 8.27
C ASN A 118 -14.88 22.79 6.83
N SER A 119 -14.30 23.42 5.80
CA SER A 119 -14.41 22.92 4.41
C SER A 119 -13.50 21.70 4.17
N SER A 120 -12.34 21.67 4.83
CA SER A 120 -11.43 20.52 4.85
C SER A 120 -12.09 19.27 5.46
N ALA A 121 -12.81 19.41 6.58
CA ALA A 121 -13.46 18.28 7.24
C ALA A 121 -14.55 17.61 6.39
N LYS A 122 -15.36 18.41 5.66
CA LYS A 122 -16.36 17.88 4.72
C LYS A 122 -15.71 17.12 3.58
N THR A 123 -14.68 17.70 2.99
CA THR A 123 -13.94 17.11 1.86
C THR A 123 -13.29 15.79 2.29
N ALA A 124 -12.69 15.77 3.49
CA ALA A 124 -12.14 14.56 4.09
C ALA A 124 -13.20 13.47 4.31
N LEU A 125 -14.40 13.82 4.80
CA LEU A 125 -15.50 12.88 4.99
C LEU A 125 -16.02 12.29 3.69
N TYR A 126 -16.10 13.07 2.61
CA TYR A 126 -16.48 12.55 1.29
C TYR A 126 -15.43 11.61 0.71
N ILE A 127 -14.15 11.96 0.84
CA ILE A 127 -13.05 11.10 0.36
C ILE A 127 -13.01 9.80 1.16
N LEU A 128 -13.07 9.87 2.49
CA LEU A 128 -13.08 8.70 3.37
C LEU A 128 -14.32 7.83 3.13
N GLY A 129 -15.50 8.45 3.05
CA GLY A 129 -16.75 7.74 2.77
C GLY A 129 -16.73 7.04 1.41
N GLY A 130 -16.19 7.69 0.37
CA GLY A 130 -16.03 7.10 -0.96
C GLY A 130 -15.09 5.90 -0.98
N ILE A 131 -13.92 5.99 -0.32
CA ILE A 131 -12.96 4.88 -0.22
C ILE A 131 -13.58 3.68 0.50
N VAL A 132 -14.23 3.92 1.64
CA VAL A 132 -14.88 2.87 2.44
C VAL A 132 -16.02 2.20 1.66
N LEU A 133 -16.81 2.98 0.92
CA LEU A 133 -17.91 2.47 0.10
C LEU A 133 -17.42 1.61 -1.07
N ILE A 134 -16.39 2.05 -1.80
CA ILE A 134 -15.79 1.27 -2.90
C ILE A 134 -15.18 -0.03 -2.35
N GLY A 135 -14.50 0.03 -1.21
CA GLY A 135 -13.95 -1.16 -0.54
C GLY A 135 -15.03 -2.16 -0.12
N GLY A 136 -16.19 -1.67 0.33
CA GLY A 136 -17.36 -2.49 0.66
C GLY A 136 -17.94 -3.18 -0.57
N ILE A 137 -18.15 -2.45 -1.68
CA ILE A 137 -18.64 -3.01 -2.95
C ILE A 137 -17.65 -4.07 -3.49
N GLY A 138 -16.34 -3.84 -3.31
CA GLY A 138 -15.28 -4.78 -3.66
C GLY A 138 -15.45 -6.18 -3.04
N GLN A 139 -16.02 -6.29 -1.84
CA GLN A 139 -16.22 -7.59 -1.19
C GLN A 139 -17.25 -8.49 -1.87
N PHE A 140 -18.15 -7.91 -2.67
CA PHE A 140 -19.17 -8.66 -3.41
C PHE A 140 -18.65 -9.24 -4.72
N TYR A 141 -17.46 -8.81 -5.19
CA TYR A 141 -16.83 -9.38 -6.36
C TYR A 141 -16.45 -10.85 -6.12
N GLY A 142 -16.78 -11.71 -7.09
CA GLY A 142 -16.44 -13.13 -7.05
C GLY A 142 -17.33 -14.00 -6.14
N ILE A 143 -18.32 -13.43 -5.44
CA ILE A 143 -19.29 -14.23 -4.65
C ILE A 143 -20.07 -15.19 -5.56
N SER A 144 -20.38 -14.79 -6.80
CA SER A 144 -21.06 -15.65 -7.78
C SER A 144 -20.26 -16.90 -8.13
N GLU A 145 -18.93 -16.79 -8.22
CA GLU A 145 -18.04 -17.92 -8.50
C GLU A 145 -17.88 -18.81 -7.27
N LEU A 146 -17.78 -18.23 -6.07
CA LEU A 146 -17.77 -18.98 -4.82
C LEU A 146 -19.06 -19.78 -4.62
N LYS A 147 -20.23 -19.21 -4.95
CA LYS A 147 -21.52 -19.94 -4.86
C LYS A 147 -21.57 -21.20 -5.74
N LYS A 148 -20.86 -21.24 -6.87
CA LYS A 148 -20.77 -22.45 -7.72
C LYS A 148 -20.00 -23.58 -7.05
N LEU A 149 -19.08 -23.25 -6.14
CA LEU A 149 -18.24 -24.21 -5.41
C LEU A 149 -18.91 -24.71 -4.12
N GLN A 150 -20.07 -24.17 -3.74
CA GLN A 150 -20.77 -24.52 -2.51
C GLN A 150 -21.20 -26.00 -2.44
N ASN A 151 -21.44 -26.65 -3.58
CA ASN A 151 -21.81 -28.08 -3.63
C ASN A 151 -20.60 -29.04 -3.62
N SER A 152 -19.38 -28.52 -3.41
CA SER A 152 -18.16 -29.33 -3.35
C SER A 152 -17.84 -29.82 -1.94
N PHE A 153 -16.82 -30.67 -1.79
CA PHE A 153 -16.31 -31.14 -0.49
C PHE A 153 -15.94 -30.01 0.50
N LEU A 154 -15.73 -28.78 0.01
CA LEU A 154 -15.44 -27.58 0.80
C LEU A 154 -16.68 -26.68 1.02
N GLY A 155 -17.90 -27.19 0.83
CA GLY A 155 -19.14 -26.42 0.86
C GLY A 155 -19.31 -25.54 2.11
N ASP A 156 -19.10 -26.11 3.30
CA ASP A 156 -19.22 -25.40 4.58
C ASP A 156 -18.21 -24.25 4.71
N PHE A 157 -16.98 -24.46 4.23
CA PHE A 157 -15.93 -23.44 4.24
C PHE A 157 -16.25 -22.31 3.24
N VAL A 158 -16.76 -22.67 2.06
CA VAL A 158 -17.19 -21.72 1.03
C VAL A 158 -18.37 -20.88 1.54
N GLU A 159 -19.34 -21.51 2.21
CA GLU A 159 -20.49 -20.84 2.80
C GLU A 159 -20.08 -19.87 3.91
N GLN A 160 -19.17 -20.27 4.80
CA GLN A 160 -18.61 -19.39 5.82
C GLN A 160 -17.88 -18.19 5.20
N THR A 161 -17.11 -18.42 4.13
CA THR A 161 -16.38 -17.37 3.41
C THR A 161 -17.32 -16.38 2.71
N ILE A 162 -18.38 -16.88 2.08
CA ILE A 162 -19.42 -16.05 1.45
C ILE A 162 -20.14 -15.21 2.51
N SER A 163 -20.53 -15.82 3.63
CA SER A 163 -21.23 -15.14 4.72
C SER A 163 -20.37 -14.00 5.30
N GLN A 164 -19.07 -14.26 5.55
CA GLN A 164 -18.14 -13.22 5.99
C GLN A 164 -18.01 -12.08 4.97
N LYS A 165 -17.83 -12.39 3.68
CA LYS A 165 -17.74 -11.38 2.62
C LYS A 165 -18.98 -10.50 2.55
N ILE A 166 -20.17 -11.08 2.67
CA ILE A 166 -21.44 -10.33 2.69
C ILE A 166 -21.53 -9.44 3.92
N GLN A 167 -21.20 -9.95 5.11
CA GLN A 167 -21.24 -9.17 6.34
C GLN A 167 -20.26 -7.99 6.31
N PHE A 168 -19.00 -8.22 5.94
CA PHE A 168 -17.99 -7.17 5.82
C PHE A 168 -18.33 -6.17 4.72
N GLY A 169 -18.76 -6.64 3.55
CA GLY A 169 -19.16 -5.78 2.43
C GLY A 169 -20.33 -4.86 2.79
N SER A 170 -21.34 -5.41 3.47
CA SER A 170 -22.51 -4.65 3.91
C SER A 170 -22.13 -3.61 4.98
N LEU A 171 -21.32 -4.00 5.97
CA LEU A 171 -20.86 -3.11 7.04
C LEU A 171 -20.08 -1.92 6.48
N LEU A 172 -19.13 -2.17 5.57
CA LEU A 172 -18.33 -1.13 4.93
C LEU A 172 -19.21 -0.22 4.06
N SER A 173 -20.12 -0.78 3.27
CA SER A 173 -21.00 0.02 2.40
C SER A 173 -21.91 0.95 3.23
N ILE A 174 -22.51 0.45 4.31
CA ILE A 174 -23.35 1.24 5.22
C ILE A 174 -22.51 2.33 5.90
N SER A 175 -21.31 2.00 6.39
CA SER A 175 -20.40 2.97 7.02
C SER A 175 -19.99 4.08 6.05
N GLY A 176 -19.65 3.74 4.80
CA GLY A 176 -19.34 4.71 3.75
C GLY A 176 -20.49 5.65 3.46
N CYS A 177 -21.72 5.13 3.33
CA CYS A 177 -22.93 5.96 3.16
C CYS A 177 -23.14 6.92 4.34
N ILE A 178 -22.97 6.45 5.58
CA ILE A 178 -23.10 7.28 6.79
C ILE A 178 -22.09 8.43 6.77
N LEU A 179 -20.83 8.17 6.43
CA LEU A 179 -19.80 9.22 6.36
C LEU A 179 -20.11 10.28 5.31
N ILE A 180 -20.62 9.88 4.14
CA ILE A 180 -21.07 10.80 3.07
C ILE A 180 -22.24 11.66 3.56
N VAL A 181 -23.23 11.03 4.22
CA VAL A 181 -24.41 11.74 4.78
C VAL A 181 -24.00 12.72 5.87
N ILE A 182 -23.09 12.34 6.77
CA ILE A 182 -22.53 13.25 7.78
C ILE A 182 -21.82 14.43 7.10
N GLY A 183 -21.02 14.17 6.06
CA GLY A 183 -20.37 15.20 5.24
C GLY A 183 -21.37 16.19 4.62
N TYR A 184 -22.55 15.71 4.23
CA TYR A 184 -23.64 16.53 3.67
C TYR A 184 -24.31 17.43 4.71
N PHE A 185 -24.56 16.93 5.93
CA PHE A 185 -25.29 17.67 6.97
C PHE A 185 -24.44 18.67 7.75
N ILE A 186 -23.11 18.59 7.69
CA ILE A 186 -22.26 19.65 8.24
C ILE A 186 -22.57 20.92 7.45
N LYS A 187 -23.12 21.97 8.08
CA LYS A 187 -23.31 23.28 7.41
C LYS A 187 -21.98 24.02 7.33
N PRO A 188 -21.70 24.77 6.25
CA PRO A 188 -20.66 25.78 6.34
C PRO A 188 -21.15 26.82 7.36
N ASN A 189 -20.39 27.06 8.43
CA ASN A 189 -20.62 28.23 9.26
C ASN A 189 -20.34 29.44 8.38
N SER A 190 -21.40 30.14 7.99
CA SER A 190 -21.32 31.40 7.28
C SER A 190 -21.08 32.55 8.25
#